data_AF-A0A832TT88-F1
#
_entry.id   AF-A0A832TT88-F1
#
_cell.length_a   1.000
_cell.length_b   1.000
_cell.length_c   1.000
_cell.angle_alpha   90.00
_cell.angle_beta   90.00
_cell.angle_gamma   90.00
#
_symmetry.space_group_name_H-M   'P 1'
#
loop_
_entity.id
_entity.type
_entity.pdbx_description
1 polymer ?
#
loop_
_entity_poly.entity_id
_entity_poly.type
_entity_poly.pdbx_seq_one_letter_code
_entity_poly.pdbx_strand_id
1 'polypeptide(L)' 'MGRSFLSVRLGVRSLAERWERVTKRLDRDNRAPAKRLTGLAKNHSSEAFFGCDNPLEAMVFSALLEIRRNQDPEDDDVDP' A
#
# COMPACT_ATOMS: atom_id res chain seq x y z
N MET A 1 -22.78 -22.25 -2.09
CA MET A 1 -21.84 -21.99 -3.20
C MET A 1 -20.76 -21.08 -2.67
N GLY A 2 -19.54 -21.62 -2.54
CA GLY A 2 -18.45 -21.02 -1.77
C GLY A 2 -18.05 -19.66 -2.34
N ARG A 3 -18.14 -18.63 -1.49
CA ARG A 3 -17.45 -17.37 -1.74
C ARG A 3 -15.96 -17.70 -1.72
N SER A 4 -15.33 -17.68 -2.89
CA SER A 4 -13.88 -17.62 -2.97
C SER A 4 -13.46 -16.33 -2.25
N PHE A 5 -13.07 -16.43 -0.98
CA PHE A 5 -12.41 -15.35 -0.29
C PHE A 5 -11.08 -15.16 -1.01
N LEU A 6 -11.04 -14.27 -2.01
CA LEU A 6 -9.78 -13.76 -2.51
C LEU A 6 -9.04 -13.25 -1.28
N SER A 7 -7.90 -13.88 -0.96
CA SER A 7 -7.07 -13.46 0.16
C SER A 7 -6.86 -11.94 0.07
N VAL A 8 -6.89 -11.23 1.20
CA VAL A 8 -6.62 -9.79 1.26
C VAL A 8 -5.35 -9.44 0.47
N ARG A 9 -4.34 -10.32 0.50
CA ARG A 9 -3.13 -10.26 -0.35
C ARG A 9 -3.44 -10.14 -1.85
N LEU A 10 -4.31 -11.00 -2.36
CA LEU A 10 -4.68 -11.03 -3.77
C LEU A 10 -5.52 -9.81 -4.16
N GLY A 11 -6.37 -9.34 -3.23
CA GLY A 11 -7.12 -8.08 -3.38
C GLY A 11 -6.21 -6.86 -3.45
N VAL A 12 -5.23 -6.76 -2.54
CA VAL A 12 -4.22 -5.68 -2.50
C VAL A 12 -3.40 -5.68 -3.79
N ARG A 13 -2.92 -6.85 -4.23
CA ARG A 13 -2.19 -6.96 -5.51
C ARG A 13 -3.02 -6.45 -6.69
N SER A 14 -4.29 -6.86 -6.77
CA SER A 14 -5.20 -6.42 -7.84
C SER A 14 -5.47 -4.92 -7.80
N LEU A 15 -5.57 -4.34 -6.60
CA LEU A 15 -5.70 -2.88 -6.42
C LEU A 15 -4.43 -2.14 -6.83
N ALA A 16 -3.26 -2.62 -6.44
CA ALA A 16 -1.98 -2.03 -6.80
C ALA A 16 -1.75 -2.02 -8.32
N GLU A 17 -2.10 -3.11 -9.03
CA GLU A 17 -2.05 -3.18 -10.49
C GLU A 17 -3.01 -2.19 -11.17
N ARG A 18 -4.17 -1.91 -10.54
CA ARG A 18 -5.10 -0.86 -11.00
C ARG A 18 -4.52 0.53 -10.77
N TRP A 19 -3.96 0.79 -9.60
CA TRP A 19 -3.32 2.08 -9.27
C TRP A 19 -2.13 2.37 -10.18
N GLU A 20 -1.35 1.35 -10.57
CA GLU A 20 -0.26 1.50 -11.53
C GLU A 20 -0.76 1.92 -12.91
N ARG A 21 -1.87 1.33 -13.38
CA ARG A 21 -2.51 1.70 -14.65
C ARG A 21 -3.05 3.13 -14.61
N VAL A 22 -3.66 3.54 -13.51
CA VAL A 22 -4.16 4.91 -13.32
C VAL A 22 -3.00 5.90 -13.25
N THR A 23 -1.95 5.59 -12.50
CA THR A 23 -0.73 6.41 -12.39
C THR A 23 -0.08 6.67 -13.75
N LYS A 24 -0.07 5.66 -14.63
CA LYS A 24 0.45 5.83 -16.01
C LYS A 24 -0.38 6.83 -16.83
N ARG A 25 -1.64 7.08 -16.47
CA ARG A 25 -2.56 8.00 -17.16
C ARG A 25 -2.64 9.39 -16.52
N LEU A 26 -1.99 9.61 -15.37
CA LEU A 26 -1.95 10.92 -14.71
C LEU A 26 -0.96 11.88 -15.38
N ASP A 27 -1.22 13.17 -15.20
CA ASP A 27 -0.32 14.25 -15.62
C ASP A 27 1.05 14.15 -14.95
N ARG A 28 2.05 14.81 -15.57
CA ARG A 28 3.45 14.70 -15.16
C ARG A 28 3.69 15.06 -13.69
N ASP A 29 2.98 16.08 -13.20
CA ASP A 29 3.10 16.57 -11.81
C ASP A 29 2.49 15.60 -10.79
N ASN A 30 1.43 14.88 -11.18
CA ASN A 30 0.74 13.92 -10.34
C ASN A 30 1.29 12.49 -10.46
N ARG A 31 2.03 12.20 -11.53
CA ARG A 31 2.59 10.87 -11.80
C ARG A 31 3.67 10.47 -10.80
N ALA A 32 4.55 11.39 -10.41
CA ALA A 32 5.61 11.13 -9.43
C ALA A 32 5.06 10.73 -8.03
N PRO A 33 4.16 11.51 -7.40
CA PRO A 33 3.58 11.13 -6.10
C PRO A 33 2.72 9.87 -6.20
N ALA A 34 1.94 9.71 -7.28
CA ALA A 34 1.12 8.51 -7.47
C ALA A 34 1.97 7.23 -7.68
N LYS A 35 3.13 7.35 -8.34
CA LYS A 35 4.07 6.23 -8.48
C LYS A 35 4.68 5.84 -7.13
N ARG A 36 5.03 6.83 -6.29
CA ARG A 36 5.50 6.59 -4.92
C ARG A 36 4.42 5.85 -4.13
N LEU A 37 3.21 6.38 -4.07
CA LEU A 37 2.06 5.79 -3.36
C LEU A 37 1.78 4.33 -3.80
N THR A 38 1.80 4.07 -5.11
CA THR A 38 1.61 2.72 -5.67
C THR A 38 2.75 1.77 -5.27
N GLY A 39 3.98 2.28 -5.14
CA GLY A 39 5.13 1.50 -4.68
C GLY A 39 5.00 1.10 -3.19
N LEU A 40 4.64 2.04 -2.32
CA LEU A 40 4.46 1.79 -0.88
C LEU A 40 3.36 0.75 -0.64
N ALA A 41 2.23 0.91 -1.34
CA ALA A 41 1.13 -0.04 -1.33
C ALA A 41 1.52 -1.48 -1.71
N LYS A 42 2.45 -1.65 -2.66
CA LYS A 42 2.96 -2.99 -3.06
C LYS A 42 3.87 -3.59 -2.00
N ASN A 43 4.79 -2.78 -1.44
CA ASN A 43 5.83 -3.26 -0.53
C ASN A 43 5.32 -3.58 0.88
N HIS A 44 4.32 -2.85 1.37
CA HIS A 44 3.84 -2.98 2.76
C HIS A 44 2.50 -3.68 2.91
N SER A 45 2.03 -4.32 1.84
CA SER A 45 0.85 -5.17 1.93
C SER A 45 0.95 -6.15 3.12
N SER A 46 2.16 -6.67 3.39
CA SER A 46 2.50 -7.62 4.47
C SER A 46 2.18 -7.20 5.90
N GLU A 47 2.29 -5.91 6.25
CA GLU A 47 2.25 -5.45 7.66
C GLU A 47 0.82 -5.18 8.16
N ALA A 48 -0.09 -4.75 7.28
CA ALA A 48 -1.48 -4.43 7.64
C ALA A 48 -2.42 -5.66 7.63
N PHE A 49 -1.93 -6.84 7.27
CA PHE A 49 -2.76 -8.03 7.09
C PHE A 49 -3.35 -8.61 8.39
N PHE A 50 -2.81 -8.24 9.57
CA PHE A 50 -3.25 -8.82 10.84
C PHE A 50 -4.59 -8.27 11.35
N GLY A 51 -5.12 -7.17 10.78
CA GLY A 51 -6.37 -6.56 11.24
C GLY A 51 -7.30 -6.00 10.18
N CYS A 52 -6.90 -5.96 8.90
CA CYS A 52 -7.72 -5.42 7.82
C CYS A 52 -8.38 -6.52 6.99
N ASP A 53 -9.71 -6.66 7.08
CA ASP A 53 -10.49 -7.56 6.24
C ASP A 53 -10.73 -7.00 4.82
N ASN A 54 -10.56 -5.69 4.63
CA ASN A 54 -10.70 -5.02 3.34
C ASN A 54 -9.32 -4.76 2.70
N PRO A 55 -9.08 -5.22 1.46
CA PRO A 55 -7.81 -5.00 0.78
C PRO A 55 -7.51 -3.52 0.47
N LEU A 56 -8.52 -2.65 0.34
CA LEU A 56 -8.28 -1.21 0.18
C LEU A 56 -7.80 -0.59 1.50
N GLU A 57 -8.41 -0.99 2.62
CA GLU A 57 -8.05 -0.51 3.95
C GLU A 57 -6.62 -0.90 4.30
N ALA A 58 -6.26 -2.18 4.10
CA ALA A 58 -4.90 -2.66 4.27
C ALA A 58 -3.90 -1.86 3.43
N MET A 59 -4.23 -1.62 2.16
CA MET A 59 -3.34 -0.93 1.22
C MET A 59 -3.14 0.55 1.57
N VAL A 60 -4.20 1.24 2.02
CA VAL A 60 -4.14 2.64 2.46
C VAL A 60 -3.41 2.75 3.80
N PHE A 61 -3.70 1.88 4.75
CA PHE A 61 -3.06 1.86 6.07
C PHE A 61 -1.54 1.67 5.94
N SER A 62 -1.12 0.68 5.15
CA SER A 62 0.29 0.43 4.83
C SER A 62 0.97 1.64 4.16
N ALA A 63 0.29 2.31 3.23
CA ALA A 63 0.84 3.51 2.59
C ALA A 63 0.97 4.69 3.56
N LEU A 64 0.05 4.85 4.50
CA LEU A 64 0.09 5.91 5.52
C LEU A 64 1.21 5.67 6.55
N LEU A 65 1.41 4.43 7.01
CA LEU A 65 2.52 4.09 7.90
C LEU A 65 3.88 4.42 7.28
N GLU A 66 4.05 4.13 6.00
CA GLU A 66 5.30 4.38 5.29
C GLU A 66 5.53 5.86 4.96
N ILE A 67 4.45 6.63 4.75
CA ILE A 67 4.55 8.09 4.65
C ILE A 67 5.01 8.66 6.00
N ARG A 68 4.46 8.17 7.12
CA ARG A 68 4.87 8.56 8.47
C ARG A 68 6.33 8.19 8.75
N ARG A 69 6.76 6.95 8.45
CA ARG A 69 8.15 6.51 8.62
C ARG A 69 9.15 7.34 7.79
N ASN A 70 8.76 7.75 6.59
CA ASN A 70 9.59 8.65 5.77
C ASN A 70 9.57 10.12 6.23
N GLN A 71 8.66 10.50 7.13
CA GLN A 71 8.60 11.84 7.73
C GLN A 71 9.37 11.92 9.05
N ASP A 72 9.48 10.80 9.77
CA ASP A 72 10.25 10.66 11.01
C ASP A 72 11.54 9.84 10.73
N PRO A 73 12.66 10.46 10.28
CA PRO A 73 13.94 9.76 10.10
C PRO A 73 14.65 9.39 11.42
N GLU A 74 14.04 9.62 12.59
CA GLU A 74 14.61 9.39 13.91
C GLU A 74 13.71 8.44 14.73
N ASP A 75 14.04 7.14 14.75
CA ASP A 75 13.82 6.18 15.87
C ASP A 75 14.04 4.70 15.43
N ASP A 76 15.09 4.40 14.68
CA ASP A 76 15.59 3.02 14.47
C ASP A 76 16.96 2.83 15.18
N ASP A 77 17.12 3.45 16.37
CA ASP A 77 18.27 3.26 17.26
C ASP A 77 17.81 3.16 18.73
N VAL A 78 17.00 2.13 19.03
CA VAL A 78 16.85 1.62 20.40
C VAL A 78 16.87 0.09 20.37
N ASP A 79 18.09 -0.42 20.50
CA ASP A 79 18.46 -1.81 20.80
C ASP A 79 17.96 -2.23 22.20
N PRO A 80 17.48 -3.47 22.39
CA PRO A 80 17.59 -4.18 23.65
C PRO A 80 18.50 -5.40 23.61
#